data_AF-A0A965CCA2-F1
#
_entry.id   AF-A0A965CCA2-F1
#
_cell.length_a   1.000
_cell.length_b   1.000
_cell.length_c   1.000
_cell.angle_alpha   90.00
_cell.angle_beta   90.00
_cell.angle_gamma   90.00
#
_symmetry.space_group_name_H-M   'P 1'
#
loop_
_entity.id
_entity.type
_entity.pdbx_description
1 polymer ?
#
loop_
_entity_poly.entity_id
_entity_poly.type
_entity_poly.pdbx_seq_one_letter_code
_entity_poly.pdbx_strand_id
1 'polypeptide(L)'
;APFLLHGRMSRKQRAALVAELDALPPDQPRVLLSTGKLVGEGFDHPPLDTLVLAMPISWKGTLQQYAGRLHREHVSKSDVRIIDFVDTGQPALLRMWDKRQRGYRAMGYKIGSDGPAE
;
A
#
# COMPACT_ATOMS: atom_id res chain seq x y z
N ALA A 1 -8.32 -14.75 -6.38
CA ALA A 1 -8.86 -13.45 -6.83
C ALA A 1 -8.54 -12.40 -5.79
N PRO A 2 -8.43 -11.09 -6.12
CA PRO A 2 -8.19 -10.06 -5.12
C PRO A 2 -9.41 -9.86 -4.21
N PHE A 3 -9.16 -9.50 -2.96
CA PHE A 3 -10.15 -8.97 -2.02
C PHE A 3 -10.43 -7.50 -2.37
N LEU A 4 -11.69 -7.08 -2.28
CA LEU A 4 -12.12 -5.71 -2.61
C LEU A 4 -12.58 -4.97 -1.36
N LEU A 5 -11.95 -3.85 -1.02
CA LEU A 5 -12.33 -3.00 0.12
C LEU A 5 -12.64 -1.58 -0.35
N HIS A 6 -13.93 -1.21 -0.39
CA HIS A 6 -14.34 0.12 -0.86
C HIS A 6 -15.52 0.70 -0.07
N GLY A 7 -15.72 2.02 -0.18
CA GLY A 7 -16.68 2.78 0.63
C GLY A 7 -18.14 2.35 0.51
N ARG A 8 -18.52 1.68 -0.58
CA ARG A 8 -19.89 1.16 -0.78
C ARG A 8 -20.20 -0.11 0.03
N MET A 9 -19.22 -0.70 0.72
CA MET A 9 -19.44 -1.90 1.52
C MET A 9 -20.04 -1.57 2.89
N SER A 10 -21.06 -2.32 3.27
CA SER A 10 -21.58 -2.32 4.64
C SER A 10 -20.50 -2.71 5.65
N ARG A 11 -20.71 -2.35 6.91
CA ARG A 11 -19.82 -2.77 8.01
C ARG A 11 -19.71 -4.30 8.10
N LYS A 12 -20.82 -5.02 7.89
CA LYS A 12 -20.87 -6.49 7.90
C LYS A 12 -20.00 -7.09 6.79
N GLN A 13 -20.10 -6.58 5.56
CA GLN A 13 -19.27 -7.04 4.44
C GLN A 13 -17.78 -6.79 4.69
N ARG A 14 -17.43 -5.62 5.25
CA ARG A 14 -16.04 -5.32 5.60
C ARG A 14 -15.49 -6.27 6.66
N ALA A 15 -16.26 -6.53 7.71
CA ALA A 15 -15.87 -7.48 8.75
C ALA A 15 -15.70 -8.91 8.21
N ALA A 16 -16.62 -9.36 7.34
CA ALA A 16 -16.52 -10.67 6.71
C ALA A 16 -15.27 -10.79 5.82
N LEU A 17 -14.95 -9.76 5.04
CA LEU A 17 -13.75 -9.73 4.20
C LEU A 17 -12.46 -9.81 5.02
N VAL A 18 -12.39 -9.08 6.13
CA VAL A 18 -11.22 -9.12 7.03
C VAL A 18 -11.09 -10.51 7.64
N ALA A 19 -12.18 -11.11 8.11
CA ALA A 19 -12.17 -12.47 8.63
C ALA A 19 -11.72 -13.50 7.58
N GLU A 20 -12.12 -13.33 6.32
CA GLU A 20 -11.69 -14.20 5.21
C GLU A 20 -10.19 -14.05 4.93
N LEU A 21 -9.66 -12.81 4.93
CA LEU A 21 -8.23 -12.54 4.81
C LEU A 21 -7.42 -13.15 5.95
N ASP A 22 -7.90 -13.04 7.18
CA ASP A 22 -7.23 -13.56 8.38
C ASP A 22 -7.28 -15.09 8.43
N ALA A 23 -8.28 -15.72 7.82
CA ALA A 23 -8.40 -17.17 7.72
C ALA A 23 -7.51 -17.80 6.64
N LEU A 24 -6.86 -17.00 5.79
CA LEU A 24 -5.97 -17.52 4.76
C LEU A 24 -4.77 -18.25 5.37
N PRO A 25 -4.38 -19.42 4.84
CA PRO A 25 -3.14 -20.09 5.20
C PRO A 25 -1.91 -19.16 5.03
N PRO A 26 -0.81 -19.39 5.79
CA PRO A 26 0.38 -18.55 5.71
C PRO A 26 1.01 -18.48 4.31
N ASP A 27 0.95 -19.56 3.55
CA ASP A 27 1.50 -19.72 2.20
C ASP A 27 0.58 -19.19 1.09
N GLN A 28 -0.66 -18.84 1.41
CA GLN A 28 -1.59 -18.34 0.41
C GLN A 28 -1.38 -16.84 0.14
N PRO A 29 -1.25 -16.41 -1.14
CA PRO A 29 -1.06 -15.00 -1.45
C PRO A 29 -2.27 -14.16 -1.06
N ARG A 30 -1.99 -12.98 -0.51
CA ARG A 30 -2.98 -11.97 -0.11
C ARG A 30 -2.91 -10.80 -1.07
N VAL A 31 -4.00 -10.54 -1.79
CA VAL A 31 -4.09 -9.40 -2.70
C VAL A 31 -5.32 -8.59 -2.32
N LEU A 32 -5.11 -7.36 -1.85
CA LEU A 32 -6.18 -6.44 -1.49
C LEU A 32 -6.18 -5.25 -2.45
N LEU A 33 -7.32 -5.04 -3.12
CA LEU A 33 -7.59 -3.80 -3.85
C LEU A 33 -8.51 -2.93 -2.98
N SER A 34 -8.04 -1.73 -2.64
CA SER A 34 -8.79 -0.85 -1.75
C SER A 34 -8.72 0.61 -2.18
N THR A 35 -9.75 1.37 -1.81
CA THR A 35 -9.67 2.83 -1.88
C THR A 35 -8.78 3.36 -0.75
N GLY A 36 -8.09 4.48 -1.01
CA GLY A 36 -7.11 5.01 -0.08
C GLY A 36 -7.65 5.32 1.32
N LYS A 37 -8.89 5.84 1.42
CA LYS A 37 -9.48 6.17 2.72
C LYS A 37 -9.55 4.95 3.66
N LEU A 38 -9.93 3.79 3.12
CA LEU A 38 -10.13 2.58 3.93
C LEU A 38 -8.81 1.90 4.31
N VAL A 39 -7.76 2.00 3.49
CA VAL A 39 -6.42 1.51 3.88
C VAL A 39 -5.80 2.43 4.94
N GLY A 40 -6.05 3.75 4.85
CA GLY A 40 -5.53 4.72 5.81
C GLY A 40 -6.18 4.62 7.19
N GLU A 41 -7.48 4.32 7.24
CA GLU A 41 -8.28 4.34 8.46
C GLU A 41 -8.82 2.94 8.81
N GLY A 42 -8.28 2.36 9.89
CA GLY A 42 -8.89 1.21 10.57
C GLY A 42 -8.70 -0.17 9.92
N PHE A 43 -8.05 -0.27 8.75
CA PHE A 43 -7.62 -1.56 8.20
C PHE A 43 -6.28 -2.00 8.80
N ASP A 44 -6.19 -3.27 9.18
CA ASP A 44 -4.97 -3.91 9.68
C ASP A 44 -4.91 -5.35 9.17
N HIS A 45 -3.85 -5.67 8.43
CA HIS A 45 -3.54 -7.04 8.06
C HIS A 45 -2.01 -7.18 7.97
N PRO A 46 -1.34 -7.51 9.10
CA PRO A 46 0.12 -7.54 9.19
C PRO A 46 0.85 -8.35 8.11
N PRO A 47 0.31 -9.45 7.56
CA PRO A 47 1.00 -10.19 6.49
C PRO A 47 1.27 -9.40 5.21
N LEU A 48 0.62 -8.25 4.96
CA LEU A 48 0.88 -7.45 3.77
C LEU A 48 2.28 -6.80 3.82
N ASP A 49 3.05 -6.96 2.75
CA ASP A 49 4.42 -6.47 2.60
C ASP A 49 4.60 -5.45 1.47
N THR A 50 3.63 -5.37 0.55
CA THR A 50 3.75 -4.57 -0.67
C THR A 50 2.57 -3.64 -0.86
N LEU A 51 2.85 -2.36 -1.14
CA LEU A 51 1.86 -1.37 -1.54
C LEU A 51 2.07 -0.96 -3.00
N VAL A 52 1.02 -1.12 -3.78
CA VAL A 52 0.96 -0.63 -5.17
C VAL A 52 0.15 0.66 -5.19
N LEU A 53 0.80 1.78 -5.50
CA LEU A 53 0.14 3.09 -5.61
C LEU A 53 -0.41 3.29 -7.02
N ALA A 54 -1.65 2.85 -7.23
CA ALA A 54 -2.36 2.98 -8.50
C ALA A 54 -3.02 4.36 -8.72
N MET A 55 -2.80 5.33 -7.82
CA MET A 55 -3.40 6.66 -7.90
C MET A 55 -2.42 7.75 -7.46
N PRO A 56 -2.52 8.97 -8.03
CA PRO A 56 -1.62 10.05 -7.70
C PRO A 56 -1.94 10.57 -6.29
N ILE A 57 -1.06 10.30 -5.33
CA ILE A 57 -1.08 10.88 -3.98
C ILE A 57 0.15 11.75 -3.75
N SER A 58 0.04 12.77 -2.90
CA SER A 58 1.22 13.60 -2.53
C SER A 58 1.23 14.09 -1.09
N TRP A 59 0.18 13.81 -0.31
CA TRP A 59 0.14 14.21 1.10
C TRP A 59 0.98 13.23 1.93
N LYS A 60 1.99 13.77 2.63
CA LYS A 60 2.97 12.99 3.40
C LYS A 60 2.30 12.09 4.44
N GLY A 61 1.29 12.59 5.15
CA GLY A 61 0.62 11.80 6.20
C GLY A 61 -0.16 10.61 5.65
N THR A 62 -0.76 10.72 4.46
CA THR A 62 -1.47 9.60 3.81
C THR A 62 -0.48 8.52 3.40
N LEU A 63 0.64 8.93 2.79
CA LEU A 63 1.69 8.01 2.40
C LEU A 63 2.25 7.25 3.62
N GLN A 64 2.49 7.97 4.71
CA GLN A 64 2.97 7.39 5.96
C GLN A 64 1.94 6.48 6.62
N GLN A 65 0.65 6.82 6.56
CA GLN A 65 -0.42 5.94 7.03
C GLN A 65 -0.44 4.63 6.23
N TYR A 66 -0.32 4.67 4.90
CA TYR A 66 -0.34 3.47 4.08
C TYR A 66 0.90 2.61 4.30
N ALA A 67 2.09 3.20 4.18
CA ALA A 67 3.35 2.50 4.37
C ALA A 67 3.51 1.97 5.81
N GLY A 68 3.03 2.72 6.81
CA GLY A 68 3.07 2.30 8.21
C GLY A 68 2.27 1.02 8.49
N ARG A 69 1.24 0.71 7.69
CA ARG A 69 0.51 -0.57 7.79
C ARG A 69 1.37 -1.75 7.33
N LEU A 70 2.22 -1.53 6.33
CA LEU A 70 3.16 -2.54 5.86
C LEU A 70 4.32 -2.76 6.85
N HIS A 71 4.66 -1.76 7.68
CA HIS A 71 5.77 -1.88 8.63
C HIS A 71 5.43 -2.72 9.87
N ARG A 72 4.21 -3.24 9.99
CA ARG A 72 3.84 -4.15 11.07
C ARG A 72 4.60 -5.46 10.95
N GLU A 73 5.24 -5.90 12.03
CA GLU A 73 5.99 -7.15 12.08
C GLU A 73 5.08 -8.35 11.79
N HIS A 74 5.58 -9.29 11.00
CA HIS A 74 4.94 -10.57 10.74
C HIS A 74 5.99 -11.60 10.33
N VAL A 75 5.85 -12.85 10.77
CA VAL A 75 6.85 -13.91 10.56
C VAL A 75 7.17 -14.17 9.08
N SER A 76 6.20 -13.94 8.19
CA SER A 76 6.36 -14.14 6.75
C SER A 76 7.02 -12.96 6.01
N LYS A 77 7.38 -11.88 6.72
CA LYS A 77 7.84 -10.63 6.10
C LYS A 77 9.34 -10.46 6.25
N SER A 78 10.05 -10.51 5.12
CA SER A 78 11.48 -10.20 5.05
C SER A 78 11.72 -8.72 4.74
N ASP A 79 10.91 -8.15 3.85
CA ASP A 79 11.10 -6.81 3.30
C ASP A 79 9.75 -6.12 3.06
N VAL A 80 9.76 -4.79 2.98
CA VAL A 80 8.58 -4.00 2.60
C VAL A 80 8.85 -3.26 1.29
N ARG A 81 7.89 -3.30 0.37
CA ARG A 81 8.02 -2.69 -0.96
C ARG A 81 6.89 -1.71 -1.25
N ILE A 82 7.24 -0.62 -1.92
CA ILE A 82 6.27 0.29 -2.54
C ILE A 82 6.54 0.33 -4.04
N ILE A 83 5.51 0.04 -4.83
CA ILE A 83 5.51 0.19 -6.28
C ILE A 83 4.74 1.48 -6.60
N ASP A 84 5.43 2.48 -7.12
CA ASP A 84 4.90 3.82 -7.40
C ASP A 84 5.02 4.13 -8.89
N PHE A 85 3.87 4.33 -9.54
CA PHE A 85 3.84 4.69 -10.96
C PHE A 85 4.04 6.20 -11.12
N VAL A 86 5.13 6.56 -11.80
CA VAL A 86 5.51 7.96 -12.04
C VAL A 86 5.20 8.35 -13.48
N ASP A 87 4.31 9.34 -13.63
CA ASP A 87 4.04 9.97 -14.92
C ASP A 87 4.85 11.28 -15.00
N THR A 88 5.86 11.29 -15.87
CA THR A 88 6.75 12.44 -16.10
C THR A 88 6.24 13.38 -17.19
N GLY A 89 5.24 12.96 -17.97
CA GLY A 89 4.67 13.75 -19.06
C GLY A 89 3.79 14.90 -18.57
N GLN A 90 3.33 14.85 -17.31
CA GLN A 90 2.48 15.88 -16.72
C GLN A 90 3.18 16.60 -15.56
N PRO A 91 3.48 17.93 -15.66
CA PRO A 91 4.21 18.67 -14.63
C PRO A 91 3.58 18.63 -13.23
N ALA A 92 2.25 18.52 -13.14
CA ALA A 92 1.57 18.38 -11.86
C ALA A 92 1.90 17.05 -11.16
N LEU A 93 1.92 15.95 -11.91
CA LEU A 93 2.22 14.61 -11.38
C LEU A 93 3.70 14.47 -11.03
N LEU A 94 4.59 15.10 -11.80
CA LEU A 94 6.02 15.17 -11.47
C LEU A 94 6.29 15.89 -10.14
N ARG A 95 5.65 17.04 -9.89
CA ARG A 95 5.74 17.72 -8.58
C ARG A 95 5.20 16.87 -7.42
N MET A 96 4.20 16.02 -7.68
CA MET A 96 3.68 15.08 -6.69
C MET A 96 4.69 13.97 -6.41
N TRP A 97 5.35 13.45 -7.44
CA TRP A 97 6.46 12.50 -7.31
C TRP A 97 7.59 13.06 -6.44
N ASP A 98 8.03 14.30 -6.67
CA ASP A 98 9.07 14.94 -5.84
C ASP A 98 8.70 14.98 -4.35
N LYS A 99 7.42 15.22 -4.05
CA LYS A 99 6.90 15.17 -2.68
C LYS A 99 6.93 13.76 -2.11
N ARG A 100 6.53 12.75 -2.90
CA ARG A 100 6.55 11.34 -2.49
C ARG A 100 7.97 10.85 -2.22
N GLN A 101 8.94 11.19 -3.08
CA GLN A 101 10.36 10.85 -2.86
C GLN A 101 10.88 11.29 -1.49
N ARG A 102 10.57 12.53 -1.08
CA ARG A 102 10.94 13.04 0.26
C ARG A 102 10.24 12.25 1.37
N GLY A 103 8.98 11.87 1.16
CA GLY A 103 8.22 11.02 2.07
C GLY A 103 8.87 9.64 2.25
N TYR A 104 9.21 8.96 1.16
CA TYR A 104 9.87 7.65 1.17
C TYR A 104 11.21 7.69 1.93
N ARG A 105 12.08 8.64 1.60
CA ARG A 105 13.38 8.80 2.27
C ARG A 105 13.22 9.06 3.77
N ALA A 106 12.25 9.88 4.16
CA ALA A 106 11.97 10.15 5.57
C ALA A 106 11.45 8.92 6.34
N MET A 107 10.86 7.94 5.65
CA MET A 107 10.43 6.66 6.22
C MET A 107 11.52 5.57 6.16
N GLY A 108 12.71 5.88 5.63
CA GLY A 108 13.83 4.94 5.51
C GLY A 108 13.83 4.10 4.24
N TYR A 109 12.90 4.32 3.30
CA TYR A 109 12.91 3.61 2.03
C TYR A 109 14.08 4.05 1.14
N LYS A 110 14.68 3.06 0.49
CA LYS A 110 15.61 3.28 -0.62
C LYS A 110 14.79 3.27 -1.91
N ILE A 111 14.97 4.31 -2.73
CA ILE A 111 14.33 4.40 -4.04
C ILE A 111 15.27 3.69 -5.01
N GLY A 112 14.82 2.61 -5.63
CA GLY A 112 15.58 1.94 -6.69
C GLY A 112 15.80 2.90 -7.85
N SER A 113 17.02 2.92 -8.41
CA SER A 113 17.23 3.52 -9.71
C SER A 113 16.46 2.71 -10.75
N ASP A 114 15.78 3.37 -11.69
CA ASP A 114 15.19 2.72 -12.87
C ASP A 114 16.30 2.06 -13.70
N GLY A 115 16.70 0.85 -13.31
CA GLY A 115 17.43 -0.11 -14.12
C GLY A 115 16.50 -1.28 -14.39
N PRO A 116 16.64 -1.98 -15.54
CA PRO A 116 15.87 -3.19 -15.75
C PRO A 116 16.14 -4.14 -14.58
N ALA A 117 15.10 -4.77 -14.06
CA ALA A 117 15.24 -5.82 -13.07
C ALA A 117 16.14 -6.90 -13.69
N GLU A 118 17.30 -7.13 -13.08
CA GLU A 118 18.15 -8.29 -13.34
C GLU A 118 17.56 -9.52 -12.64
#